data_AF-A0A6P5THP9-F1
#
_entry.id   AF-A0A6P5THP9-F1
#
_cell.length_a   1.000
_cell.length_b   1.000
_cell.length_c   1.000
_cell.angle_alpha   90.00
_cell.angle_beta   90.00
_cell.angle_gamma   90.00
#
_symmetry.space_group_name_H-M   'P 1'
#
loop_
_entity.id
_entity.type
_entity.pdbx_description
1 polymer ?
#
loop_
_entity_poly.entity_id
_entity_poly.type
_entity_poly.pdbx_seq_one_letter_code
_entity_poly.pdbx_strand_id
1 'polypeptide(L)'
;MRSLSLPLSVPDDVALKIASLLQVPDLCALASCSRFWREICGSDCIWEPLGWRPFYIEVHHKMAAEATSVVQFVKQCRSSESLEVDEYLGAIELLHAMRFGLEDVEMFLFKPEHTVLLNMIGLHYCMDCLGVPAICVLEALYRSKISERRVCVEWFELGHSSPYPYQNFYIPDESHFHYLSLEDLAMYKGEEVLRLIHEGASDWRIARVKITIADP
;
A
#
# COMPACT_ATOMS: atom_id res chain seq x y z
N MET A 1 42.55 -30.56 3.67
CA MET A 1 42.80 -29.64 2.53
C MET A 1 42.66 -28.23 3.03
N ARG A 2 43.75 -27.45 3.06
CA ARG A 2 43.71 -26.02 3.43
C ARG A 2 43.10 -25.26 2.24
N SER A 3 41.97 -24.59 2.43
CA SER A 3 41.51 -23.57 1.50
C SER A 3 42.46 -22.39 1.60
N LEU A 4 43.23 -22.14 0.54
CA LEU A 4 44.02 -20.93 0.38
C LEU A 4 43.04 -19.79 0.13
N SER A 5 42.76 -18.99 1.15
CA SER A 5 42.08 -17.70 1.02
C SER A 5 43.07 -16.69 0.42
N LEU A 6 43.16 -16.66 -0.91
CA LEU A 6 43.61 -15.47 -1.63
C LEU A 6 42.44 -14.46 -1.63
N PRO A 7 42.62 -13.20 -1.22
CA PRO A 7 41.64 -12.16 -1.51
C PRO A 7 41.83 -11.75 -2.97
N LEU A 8 41.26 -12.54 -3.89
CA LEU A 8 41.09 -12.10 -5.27
C LEU A 8 39.76 -11.34 -5.36
N SER A 9 39.64 -10.24 -4.61
CA SER A 9 38.56 -9.28 -4.85
C SER A 9 38.86 -8.62 -6.19
N VAL A 10 38.00 -8.85 -7.17
CA VAL A 10 38.06 -8.16 -8.45
C VAL A 10 38.01 -6.66 -8.17
N PRO A 11 38.95 -5.86 -8.70
CA PRO A 11 38.87 -4.40 -8.57
C PRO A 11 37.54 -3.85 -9.10
N ASP A 12 36.99 -2.84 -8.42
CA ASP A 12 35.65 -2.30 -8.72
C ASP A 12 35.51 -1.83 -10.17
N ASP A 13 36.57 -1.26 -10.76
CA ASP A 13 36.60 -0.83 -12.16
C ASP A 13 36.45 -2.00 -13.14
N VAL A 14 37.07 -3.15 -12.83
CA VAL A 14 36.94 -4.37 -13.61
C VAL A 14 35.56 -4.99 -13.41
N ALA A 15 35.04 -4.99 -12.19
CA ALA A 15 33.70 -5.47 -11.88
C ALA A 15 32.61 -4.66 -12.60
N LEU A 16 32.70 -3.33 -12.56
CA LEU A 16 31.83 -2.41 -13.30
C LEU A 16 31.87 -2.69 -14.80
N LYS A 17 33.05 -2.95 -15.35
CA LYS A 17 33.20 -3.25 -16.78
C LYS A 17 32.55 -4.59 -17.14
N ILE A 18 32.71 -5.62 -16.31
CA ILE A 18 32.02 -6.91 -16.50
C ILE A 18 30.51 -6.70 -16.46
N ALA A 19 30.00 -6.00 -15.44
CA ALA A 19 28.57 -5.74 -15.28
C ALA A 19 27.99 -4.93 -16.45
N SER A 20 28.71 -3.92 -16.95
CA SER A 20 28.28 -3.10 -18.09
C SER A 20 28.13 -3.85 -19.43
N LEU A 21 28.70 -5.07 -19.53
CA LEU A 21 28.61 -5.91 -20.72
C LEU A 21 27.46 -6.93 -20.68
N LEU A 22 26.77 -7.02 -19.54
CA LEU A 22 25.71 -7.99 -19.32
C LEU A 22 24.33 -7.43 -19.68
N GLN A 23 23.42 -8.31 -20.07
CA GLN A 23 22.01 -7.96 -20.24
C GLN A 23 21.32 -7.88 -18.88
N VAL A 24 20.16 -7.22 -18.83
CA VAL A 24 19.38 -7.03 -17.59
C VAL A 24 19.16 -8.33 -16.80
N PRO A 25 18.78 -9.48 -17.42
CA PRO A 25 18.58 -10.72 -16.67
C PRO A 25 19.87 -11.24 -16.01
N ASP A 26 21.00 -11.15 -16.71
CA ASP A 26 22.31 -11.60 -16.22
C ASP A 26 22.86 -10.67 -15.14
N LEU A 27 22.58 -9.36 -15.24
CA LEU A 27 22.88 -8.37 -14.19
C LEU A 27 22.13 -8.66 -12.89
N CYS A 28 20.83 -8.95 -12.99
CA CYS A 28 20.01 -9.31 -11.83
C CYS A 28 20.48 -10.62 -11.20
N ALA A 29 20.84 -11.62 -12.02
CA ALA A 29 21.42 -12.87 -11.53
C ALA A 29 22.76 -12.61 -10.81
N LEU A 30 23.65 -11.81 -11.40
CA LEU A 30 24.95 -11.48 -10.82
C LEU A 30 24.83 -10.69 -9.50
N ALA A 31 23.93 -9.71 -9.44
CA ALA A 31 23.62 -8.96 -8.23
C ALA A 31 23.11 -9.85 -7.07
N SER A 32 22.46 -10.96 -7.41
CA SER A 32 21.96 -11.94 -6.44
C SER A 32 23.05 -12.87 -5.91
N CYS A 33 24.17 -13.03 -6.62
CA CYS A 33 25.24 -13.97 -6.27
C CYS A 33 26.08 -13.54 -5.06
N SER A 34 26.21 -12.24 -4.79
CA SER A 34 27.00 -11.76 -3.63
C SER A 34 26.65 -10.31 -3.25
N ARG A 35 27.00 -9.90 -2.03
CA ARG A 35 26.88 -8.49 -1.60
C ARG A 35 27.75 -7.53 -2.43
N PHE A 36 28.97 -7.95 -2.78
CA PHE A 36 29.88 -7.19 -3.63
C PHE A 36 29.23 -6.87 -5.00
N TRP A 37 28.73 -7.89 -5.69
CA TRP A 37 28.06 -7.70 -6.98
C TRP A 37 26.74 -6.94 -6.88
N ARG A 38 26.04 -7.02 -5.74
CA ARG A 38 24.83 -6.22 -5.52
C ARG A 38 25.11 -4.72 -5.48
N GLU A 39 26.18 -4.32 -4.79
CA GLU A 39 26.61 -2.92 -4.72
C GLU A 39 27.07 -2.42 -6.10
N ILE A 40 27.88 -3.23 -6.81
CA ILE A 40 28.32 -2.89 -8.17
C ILE A 40 27.13 -2.79 -9.12
N CYS A 41 26.30 -3.83 -9.24
CA CYS A 41 25.12 -3.86 -10.12
C CYS A 41 24.05 -2.82 -9.76
N GLY A 42 24.06 -2.28 -8.55
CA GLY A 42 23.18 -1.18 -8.13
C GLY A 42 23.63 0.20 -8.64
N SER A 43 24.81 0.31 -9.25
CA SER A 43 25.34 1.59 -9.73
C SER A 43 24.62 2.09 -10.97
N ASP A 44 24.16 3.34 -10.95
CA ASP A 44 23.44 4.01 -12.04
C ASP A 44 24.18 3.95 -13.39
N CYS A 45 25.53 3.93 -13.37
CA CYS A 45 26.34 3.91 -14.59
C CYS A 45 26.25 2.58 -15.36
N ILE A 46 25.84 1.49 -14.71
CA ILE A 46 25.60 0.20 -15.38
C ILE A 46 24.29 0.26 -16.15
N TRP A 47 23.28 0.87 -15.53
CA TRP A 47 21.96 0.94 -16.13
C TRP A 47 21.95 1.99 -17.25
N GLU A 48 22.54 3.18 -17.07
CA GLU A 48 22.54 4.28 -18.06
C GLU A 48 22.72 3.86 -19.55
N PRO A 49 23.72 3.05 -19.95
CA PRO A 49 23.89 2.59 -21.33
C PRO A 49 22.85 1.56 -21.80
N LEU A 50 22.14 0.88 -20.89
CA LEU A 50 21.06 -0.06 -21.21
C LEU A 50 19.77 0.63 -21.68
N GLY A 51 19.74 1.97 -21.69
CA GLY A 51 18.59 2.72 -22.20
C GLY A 51 17.31 2.54 -21.38
N TRP A 52 17.42 2.07 -20.14
CA TRP A 52 16.30 1.90 -19.22
C TRP A 52 15.62 3.22 -18.86
N ARG A 53 16.34 4.36 -18.85
CA ARG A 53 15.78 5.66 -18.43
C ARG A 53 14.54 6.05 -19.24
N PRO A 54 14.57 6.10 -20.59
CA PRO A 54 13.37 6.33 -21.39
C PRO A 54 12.24 5.34 -21.12
N PHE A 55 12.55 4.04 -21.01
CA PHE A 55 11.57 2.99 -20.73
C PHE A 55 10.93 3.18 -19.34
N TYR A 56 11.73 3.46 -18.33
CA TYR A 56 11.31 3.75 -16.96
C TYR A 56 10.43 5.00 -16.91
N ILE A 57 10.80 6.07 -17.60
CA ILE A 57 9.99 7.29 -17.70
C ILE A 57 8.64 6.99 -18.36
N GLU A 58 8.63 6.22 -19.46
CA GLU A 58 7.39 5.87 -20.17
C GLU A 58 6.46 5.01 -19.31
N VAL A 59 6.99 3.99 -18.64
CA VAL A 59 6.25 3.14 -17.70
C VAL A 59 5.69 3.98 -16.54
N HIS A 60 6.50 4.83 -15.92
CA HIS A 60 6.04 5.70 -14.84
C HIS A 60 5.04 6.75 -15.31
N HIS A 61 5.17 7.28 -16.52
CA HIS A 61 4.20 8.21 -17.08
C HIS A 61 2.83 7.53 -17.28
N LYS A 62 2.83 6.28 -17.75
CA LYS A 62 1.61 5.48 -17.87
C LYS A 62 0.98 5.20 -16.50
N MET A 63 1.78 4.76 -15.54
CA MET A 63 1.33 4.52 -14.16
C MET A 63 0.79 5.80 -13.51
N ALA A 64 1.43 6.95 -13.73
CA ALA A 64 0.96 8.24 -13.22
C ALA A 64 -0.40 8.64 -13.80
N ALA A 65 -0.63 8.39 -15.09
CA ALA A 65 -1.92 8.63 -15.73
C ALA A 65 -3.02 7.72 -15.15
N GLU A 66 -2.70 6.45 -14.91
CA GLU A 66 -3.59 5.48 -14.28
C GLU A 66 -3.88 5.84 -12.82
N ALA A 67 -2.86 6.18 -12.03
CA ALA A 67 -3.00 6.68 -10.66
C ALA A 67 -3.92 7.90 -10.60
N THR A 68 -3.77 8.83 -11.53
CA THR A 68 -4.62 10.03 -11.63
C THR A 68 -6.09 9.65 -11.77
N SER A 69 -6.40 8.54 -12.44
CA SER A 69 -7.77 8.05 -12.62
C SER A 69 -8.35 7.57 -11.29
N VAL A 70 -7.58 6.86 -10.46
CA VAL A 70 -7.99 6.47 -9.09
C VAL A 70 -8.20 7.69 -8.21
N VAL A 71 -7.27 8.65 -8.26
CA VAL A 71 -7.40 9.91 -7.50
C VAL A 71 -8.67 10.67 -7.91
N GLN A 72 -8.97 10.74 -9.21
CA GLN A 72 -10.17 11.39 -9.71
C GLN A 72 -11.44 10.64 -9.33
N PHE A 73 -11.45 9.31 -9.43
CA PHE A 73 -12.56 8.46 -8.99
C PHE A 73 -12.88 8.72 -7.51
N VAL A 74 -11.89 8.59 -6.62
CA VAL A 74 -12.07 8.86 -5.19
C VAL A 74 -12.52 10.30 -4.95
N LYS A 75 -12.02 11.29 -5.70
CA LYS A 75 -12.48 12.69 -5.60
C LYS A 75 -13.93 12.88 -6.07
N GLN A 76 -14.42 12.12 -7.04
CA GLN A 76 -15.80 12.22 -7.54
C GLN A 76 -16.80 11.60 -6.55
N CYS A 77 -16.43 10.53 -5.86
CA CYS A 77 -17.20 9.94 -4.76
C CYS A 77 -17.43 10.93 -3.59
N ARG A 78 -16.52 11.90 -3.39
CA ARG A 78 -16.53 12.89 -2.29
C ARG A 78 -17.64 13.94 -2.33
N SER A 79 -18.74 13.75 -3.06
CA SER A 79 -19.88 14.68 -2.97
C SER A 79 -20.43 14.84 -1.53
N SER A 80 -20.02 13.98 -0.59
CA SER A 80 -20.49 13.90 0.81
C SER A 80 -19.40 13.96 1.91
N GLU A 81 -18.15 14.36 1.62
CA GLU A 81 -17.00 14.35 2.56
C GLU A 81 -16.60 12.98 3.16
N SER A 82 -17.25 11.92 2.72
CA SER A 82 -17.09 10.55 3.19
C SER A 82 -17.01 9.56 2.03
N LEU A 83 -16.50 8.36 2.29
CA LEU A 83 -16.47 7.27 1.31
C LEU A 83 -17.27 6.08 1.85
N GLU A 84 -18.19 5.55 1.04
CA GLU A 84 -18.89 4.30 1.35
C GLU A 84 -17.98 3.10 1.06
N VAL A 85 -18.26 1.95 1.67
CA VAL A 85 -17.41 0.74 1.51
C VAL A 85 -17.35 0.25 0.08
N ASP A 86 -18.45 0.30 -0.68
CA ASP A 86 -18.45 -0.13 -2.08
C ASP A 86 -17.51 0.74 -2.94
N GLU A 87 -17.51 2.05 -2.71
CA GLU A 87 -16.62 2.99 -3.39
C GLU A 87 -15.16 2.79 -2.97
N TYR A 88 -14.93 2.48 -1.70
CA TYR A 88 -13.61 2.17 -1.15
C TYR A 88 -13.03 0.88 -1.75
N LEU A 89 -13.82 -0.20 -1.78
CA LEU A 89 -13.41 -1.49 -2.37
C LEU A 89 -13.21 -1.37 -3.88
N GLY A 90 -14.07 -0.63 -4.59
CA GLY A 90 -13.88 -0.34 -6.01
C GLY A 90 -12.55 0.37 -6.30
N ALA A 91 -12.10 1.27 -5.42
CA ALA A 91 -10.78 1.91 -5.56
C ALA A 91 -9.62 0.91 -5.38
N ILE A 92 -9.76 -0.06 -4.47
CA ILE A 92 -8.78 -1.14 -4.28
C ILE A 92 -8.72 -2.05 -5.52
N GLU A 93 -9.86 -2.40 -6.09
CA GLU A 93 -9.93 -3.19 -7.34
C GLU A 93 -9.24 -2.47 -8.51
N LEU A 94 -9.40 -1.15 -8.62
CA LEU A 94 -8.70 -0.35 -9.63
C LEU A 94 -7.18 -0.40 -9.44
N LEU A 95 -6.68 -0.28 -8.20
CA LEU A 95 -5.25 -0.44 -7.91
C LEU A 95 -4.75 -1.85 -8.27
N HIS A 96 -5.56 -2.87 -8.00
CA HIS A 96 -5.23 -4.25 -8.36
C HIS A 96 -5.11 -4.43 -9.88
N ALA A 97 -6.04 -3.86 -10.65
CA ALA A 97 -6.01 -3.90 -12.12
C ALA A 97 -4.76 -3.21 -12.71
N MET A 98 -4.27 -2.16 -12.05
CA MET A 98 -3.07 -1.40 -12.46
C MET A 98 -1.76 -2.07 -12.04
N ARG A 99 -1.80 -3.12 -11.21
CA ARG A 99 -0.64 -3.90 -10.74
C ARG A 99 0.43 -3.05 -10.03
N PHE A 100 0.02 -2.09 -9.22
CA PHE A 100 0.94 -1.23 -8.48
C PHE A 100 1.75 -2.01 -7.45
N GLY A 101 3.04 -1.73 -7.34
CA GLY A 101 3.88 -2.17 -6.23
C GLY A 101 3.85 -1.21 -5.05
N LEU A 102 4.55 -1.56 -3.96
CA LEU A 102 4.71 -0.67 -2.79
C LEU A 102 5.34 0.67 -3.18
N GLU A 103 6.36 0.65 -4.04
CA GLU A 103 7.06 1.86 -4.51
C GLU A 103 6.12 2.77 -5.31
N ASP A 104 5.23 2.19 -6.13
CA ASP A 104 4.22 2.95 -6.87
C ASP A 104 3.19 3.57 -5.93
N VAL A 105 2.71 2.80 -4.93
CA VAL A 105 1.79 3.29 -3.91
C VAL A 105 2.42 4.43 -3.11
N GLU A 106 3.68 4.29 -2.70
CA GLU A 106 4.41 5.35 -2.02
C GLU A 106 4.53 6.60 -2.91
N MET A 107 4.93 6.40 -4.17
CA MET A 107 5.16 7.49 -5.13
C MET A 107 3.87 8.22 -5.52
N PHE A 108 2.72 7.53 -5.57
CA PHE A 108 1.48 8.11 -6.10
C PHE A 108 0.41 8.36 -5.04
N LEU A 109 0.25 7.47 -4.06
CA LEU A 109 -0.83 7.53 -3.08
C LEU A 109 -0.37 8.08 -1.74
N PHE A 110 0.85 7.80 -1.29
CA PHE A 110 1.38 8.31 -0.01
C PHE A 110 1.96 9.72 -0.16
N LYS A 111 1.12 10.67 -0.55
CA LYS A 111 1.51 12.08 -0.53
C LYS A 111 0.71 12.89 0.50
N PRO A 112 1.35 13.84 1.20
CA PRO A 112 0.65 14.76 2.09
C PRO A 112 -0.45 15.57 1.41
N GLU A 113 -0.30 15.89 0.11
CA GLU A 113 -1.28 16.64 -0.67
C GLU A 113 -2.55 15.83 -0.97
N HIS A 114 -2.48 14.51 -0.84
CA HIS A 114 -3.63 13.63 -0.98
C HIS A 114 -4.50 13.61 0.28
N THR A 115 -5.72 13.08 0.16
CA THR A 115 -6.61 12.90 1.32
C THR A 115 -6.15 11.72 2.17
N VAL A 116 -6.50 11.72 3.46
CA VAL A 116 -6.23 10.57 4.36
C VAL A 116 -6.88 9.30 3.83
N LEU A 117 -8.08 9.41 3.24
CA LEU A 117 -8.79 8.29 2.63
C LEU A 117 -7.99 7.64 1.50
N LEU A 118 -7.37 8.45 0.63
CA LEU A 118 -6.55 7.93 -0.45
C LEU A 118 -5.26 7.27 0.07
N ASN A 119 -4.67 7.86 1.11
CA ASN A 119 -3.54 7.21 1.80
C ASN A 119 -3.97 5.88 2.45
N MET A 120 -5.15 5.83 3.06
CA MET A 120 -5.71 4.62 3.68
C MET A 120 -6.01 3.53 2.64
N ILE A 121 -6.51 3.89 1.47
CA ILE A 121 -6.72 2.94 0.35
C ILE A 121 -5.37 2.32 -0.07
N GLY A 122 -4.33 3.15 -0.23
CA GLY A 122 -2.99 2.68 -0.54
C GLY A 122 -2.43 1.73 0.54
N LEU A 123 -2.65 2.06 1.82
CA LEU A 123 -2.25 1.24 2.95
C LEU A 123 -2.92 -0.13 2.94
N HIS A 124 -4.24 -0.17 2.81
CA HIS A 124 -5.01 -1.41 2.76
C HIS A 124 -4.56 -2.27 1.57
N TYR A 125 -4.41 -1.67 0.39
CA TYR A 125 -3.91 -2.37 -0.79
C TYR A 125 -2.51 -2.99 -0.55
N CYS A 126 -1.59 -2.27 0.09
CA CYS A 126 -0.27 -2.81 0.41
C CYS A 126 -0.32 -4.00 1.37
N MET A 127 -1.12 -3.92 2.42
CA MET A 127 -1.18 -4.95 3.45
C MET A 127 -1.93 -6.20 2.95
N ASP A 128 -3.13 -6.02 2.41
CA ASP A 128 -4.03 -7.14 2.15
C ASP A 128 -3.90 -7.68 0.71
N CYS A 129 -3.70 -6.81 -0.29
CA CYS A 129 -3.61 -7.23 -1.69
C CYS A 129 -2.18 -7.59 -2.10
N LEU A 130 -1.18 -6.82 -1.67
CA LEU A 130 0.23 -7.09 -1.98
C LEU A 130 0.90 -8.02 -0.96
N GLY A 131 0.32 -8.19 0.23
CA GLY A 131 0.92 -8.99 1.31
C GLY A 131 2.23 -8.39 1.84
N VAL A 132 2.40 -7.06 1.74
CA VAL A 132 3.60 -6.37 2.21
C VAL A 132 3.60 -6.40 3.75
N PRO A 133 4.72 -6.78 4.40
CA PRO A 133 4.82 -6.73 5.84
C PRO A 133 4.53 -5.32 6.39
N ALA A 134 3.73 -5.25 7.45
CA ALA A 134 3.33 -3.99 8.10
C ALA A 134 4.50 -3.04 8.38
N ILE A 135 5.66 -3.57 8.75
CA ILE A 135 6.88 -2.77 9.02
C ILE A 135 7.35 -1.98 7.79
N CYS A 136 7.28 -2.56 6.60
CA CYS A 136 7.67 -1.88 5.36
C CYS A 136 6.67 -0.79 4.99
N VAL A 137 5.38 -1.04 5.22
CA VAL A 137 4.32 -0.04 5.00
C VAL A 137 4.46 1.13 5.98
N LEU A 138 4.72 0.85 7.26
CA LEU A 138 5.00 1.86 8.28
C LEU A 138 6.19 2.75 7.91
N GLU A 139 7.30 2.15 7.46
CA GLU A 139 8.45 2.92 6.98
C GLU A 139 8.08 3.86 5.82
N ALA A 140 7.28 3.39 4.86
CA ALA A 140 6.81 4.22 3.75
C ALA A 140 5.90 5.36 4.23
N LEU A 141 5.03 5.13 5.22
CA LEU A 141 4.21 6.19 5.83
C LEU A 141 5.07 7.25 6.53
N TYR A 142 6.13 6.85 7.24
CA TYR A 142 7.06 7.77 7.92
C TYR A 142 7.87 8.59 6.91
N ARG A 143 8.41 7.96 5.86
CA ARG A 143 9.10 8.66 4.77
C ARG A 143 8.20 9.71 4.13
N SER A 144 6.92 9.38 3.98
CA SER A 144 5.90 10.23 3.39
C SER A 144 5.29 11.27 4.34
N LYS A 145 5.63 11.22 5.64
CA LYS A 145 5.12 12.13 6.70
C LYS A 145 3.59 12.15 6.82
N ILE A 146 2.97 10.98 6.70
CA ILE A 146 1.50 10.82 6.76
C ILE A 146 1.03 9.86 7.86
N SER A 147 1.94 9.25 8.62
CA SER A 147 1.62 8.24 9.65
C SER A 147 0.59 8.70 10.69
N GLU A 148 0.70 9.94 11.14
CA GLU A 148 -0.17 10.53 12.19
C GLU A 148 -1.56 10.96 11.67
N ARG A 149 -1.81 10.89 10.37
CA ARG A 149 -3.10 11.30 9.78
C ARG A 149 -4.19 10.35 10.25
N ARG A 150 -5.37 10.89 10.60
CA ARG A 150 -6.44 10.12 11.22
C ARG A 150 -7.66 9.96 10.32
N VAL A 151 -8.31 8.82 10.47
CA VAL A 151 -9.62 8.50 9.90
C VAL A 151 -10.59 8.17 11.02
N CYS A 152 -11.88 8.43 10.77
CA CYS A 152 -12.96 7.90 11.57
C CYS A 152 -13.72 6.86 10.76
N VAL A 153 -13.79 5.64 11.28
CA VAL A 153 -14.61 4.57 10.73
C VAL A 153 -15.85 4.46 11.60
N GLU A 154 -17.00 4.71 10.97
CA GLU A 154 -18.32 4.60 11.57
C GLU A 154 -19.02 3.36 10.99
N TRP A 155 -19.61 2.51 11.83
CA TRP A 155 -20.49 1.44 11.37
C TRP A 155 -21.75 1.33 12.20
N PHE A 156 -22.79 0.80 11.56
CA PHE A 156 -24.13 0.65 12.10
C PHE A 156 -24.45 -0.83 12.24
N GLU A 157 -24.75 -1.28 13.46
CA GLU A 157 -25.32 -2.61 13.69
C GLU A 157 -26.85 -2.55 13.67
N LEU A 158 -27.48 -3.45 12.92
CA LEU A 158 -28.94 -3.61 12.94
C LEU A 158 -29.39 -4.11 14.30
N GLY A 159 -30.42 -3.47 14.85
CA GLY A 159 -31.10 -3.94 16.04
C GLY A 159 -31.62 -5.37 15.89
N HIS A 160 -31.37 -6.21 16.90
CA HIS A 160 -31.91 -7.58 16.96
C HIS A 160 -33.18 -7.63 17.82
N SER A 161 -34.06 -8.57 17.49
CA SER A 161 -35.13 -8.98 18.40
C SER A 161 -34.53 -9.73 19.58
N SER A 162 -34.92 -9.36 20.81
CA SER A 162 -34.49 -10.05 22.03
C SER A 162 -34.62 -11.58 21.90
N PRO A 163 -33.59 -12.37 22.26
CA PRO A 163 -33.66 -13.83 22.24
C PRO A 163 -34.61 -14.39 23.31
N TYR A 164 -35.14 -13.54 24.20
CA TYR A 164 -36.09 -13.94 25.23
C TYR A 164 -37.54 -13.75 24.75
N PRO A 165 -38.31 -14.84 24.57
CA PRO A 165 -39.64 -14.81 23.94
C PRO A 165 -40.72 -14.07 24.74
N TYR A 166 -40.40 -13.56 25.93
CA TYR A 166 -41.33 -12.86 26.83
C TYR A 166 -41.02 -11.37 27.01
N GLN A 167 -40.00 -10.85 26.32
CA GLN A 167 -39.63 -9.44 26.33
C GLN A 167 -39.44 -8.95 24.90
N ASN A 168 -40.50 -8.40 24.32
CA ASN A 168 -40.46 -7.69 23.03
C ASN A 168 -39.83 -6.30 23.20
N PHE A 169 -38.54 -6.26 23.53
CA PHE A 169 -37.74 -5.05 23.37
C PHE A 169 -36.98 -5.15 22.05
N TYR A 170 -37.14 -4.13 21.21
CA TYR A 170 -36.24 -3.89 20.09
C TYR A 170 -34.95 -3.33 20.66
N ILE A 171 -33.81 -3.96 20.35
CA ILE A 171 -32.50 -3.33 20.58
C ILE A 171 -32.40 -2.21 19.54
N PRO A 172 -32.17 -0.95 19.94
CA PRO A 172 -31.98 0.15 18.99
C PRO A 172 -30.76 -0.10 18.10
N ASP A 173 -30.77 0.45 16.90
CA ASP A 173 -29.57 0.47 16.06
C ASP A 173 -28.43 1.16 16.82
N GLU A 174 -27.29 0.48 16.94
CA GLU A 174 -26.10 1.02 17.59
C GLU A 174 -25.12 1.55 16.54
N SER A 175 -24.63 2.76 16.79
CA SER A 175 -23.56 3.37 15.98
C SER A 175 -22.26 3.26 16.74
N HIS A 176 -21.25 2.74 16.07
CA HIS A 176 -19.91 2.59 16.62
C HIS A 176 -18.93 3.45 15.83
N PHE A 177 -17.95 4.01 16.53
CA PHE A 177 -16.96 4.92 15.97
C PHE A 177 -15.57 4.50 16.42
N HIS A 178 -14.65 4.36 15.46
CA HIS A 178 -13.22 4.22 15.74
C HIS A 178 -12.43 5.35 15.10
N TYR A 179 -11.62 6.01 15.92
CA TYR A 179 -10.63 7.00 15.48
C TYR A 179 -9.27 6.34 15.47
N LEU A 180 -8.63 6.28 14.31
CA LEU A 180 -7.38 5.57 14.10
C LEU A 180 -6.45 6.44 13.25
N SER A 181 -5.16 6.47 13.60
CA SER A 181 -4.13 6.98 12.70
C SER A 181 -3.79 5.96 11.61
N LEU A 182 -3.13 6.39 10.53
CA LEU A 182 -2.59 5.47 9.52
C LEU A 182 -1.54 4.53 10.14
N GLU A 183 -0.81 4.99 11.15
CA GLU A 183 0.09 4.16 11.94
C GLU A 183 -0.68 3.07 12.72
N ASP A 184 -1.75 3.43 13.42
CA ASP A 184 -2.59 2.46 14.13
C ASP A 184 -3.18 1.43 13.18
N LEU A 185 -3.55 1.85 11.96
CA LEU A 185 -4.08 0.99 10.90
C LEU A 185 -3.05 0.00 10.37
N ALA A 186 -1.79 0.42 10.23
CA ALA A 186 -0.71 -0.46 9.82
C ALA A 186 -0.27 -1.43 10.94
N MET A 187 -0.59 -1.12 12.19
CA MET A 187 -0.34 -1.99 13.33
C MET A 187 -1.51 -2.93 13.61
N TYR A 188 -1.31 -3.89 14.52
CA TYR A 188 -2.32 -4.91 14.89
C TYR A 188 -3.69 -4.34 15.29
N LYS A 189 -3.75 -3.11 15.79
CA LYS A 189 -5.02 -2.43 16.13
C LYS A 189 -5.88 -2.14 14.91
N GLY A 190 -5.28 -2.03 13.73
CA GLY A 190 -5.94 -1.77 12.46
C GLY A 190 -6.54 -2.98 11.78
N GLU A 191 -6.04 -4.17 12.08
CA GLU A 191 -6.43 -5.41 11.39
C GLU A 191 -7.93 -5.69 11.53
N GLU A 192 -8.49 -5.47 12.72
CA GLU A 192 -9.94 -5.64 12.95
C GLU A 192 -10.77 -4.65 12.12
N VAL A 193 -10.30 -3.41 11.97
CA VAL A 193 -11.02 -2.36 11.23
C VAL A 193 -10.89 -2.56 9.72
N LEU A 194 -9.72 -2.93 9.23
CA LEU A 194 -9.53 -3.29 7.81
C LEU A 194 -10.36 -4.52 7.46
N ARG A 195 -10.37 -5.53 8.34
CA ARG A 195 -11.23 -6.70 8.21
C ARG A 195 -12.71 -6.31 8.26
N LEU A 196 -13.14 -5.41 9.13
CA LEU A 196 -14.53 -4.92 9.14
C LEU A 196 -14.88 -4.19 7.84
N ILE A 197 -13.96 -3.45 7.23
CA ILE A 197 -14.20 -2.81 5.93
C ILE A 197 -14.27 -3.85 4.80
N HIS A 198 -13.41 -4.88 4.86
CA HIS A 198 -13.33 -5.92 3.83
C HIS A 198 -14.45 -6.95 3.92
N GLU A 199 -14.73 -7.44 5.14
CA GLU A 199 -15.67 -8.51 5.45
C GLU A 199 -17.00 -8.01 6.01
N GLY A 200 -17.08 -6.80 6.56
CA GLY A 200 -18.29 -6.29 7.20
C GLY A 200 -19.45 -6.07 6.22
N ALA A 201 -19.19 -6.01 4.92
CA ALA A 201 -20.23 -6.09 3.89
C ALA A 201 -20.89 -7.48 3.79
N SER A 202 -20.27 -8.51 4.35
CA SER A 202 -20.75 -9.90 4.36
C SER A 202 -21.41 -10.30 5.69
N ASP A 203 -21.21 -9.53 6.76
CA ASP A 203 -21.93 -9.73 8.02
C ASP A 203 -23.30 -9.05 7.95
N TRP A 204 -24.37 -9.85 7.90
CA TRP A 204 -25.75 -9.36 7.87
C TRP A 204 -26.12 -8.46 9.06
N ARG A 205 -25.33 -8.45 10.13
CA ARG A 205 -25.52 -7.58 11.28
C ARG A 205 -25.10 -6.15 11.02
N ILE A 206 -24.18 -5.92 10.08
CA ILE A 206 -23.64 -4.59 9.78
C ILE A 206 -24.45 -3.99 8.63
N ALA A 207 -25.23 -2.95 8.91
CA ALA A 207 -26.08 -2.28 7.91
C ALA A 207 -25.29 -1.36 6.97
N ARG A 208 -24.29 -0.66 7.53
CA ARG A 208 -23.54 0.36 6.80
C ARG A 208 -22.21 0.61 7.49
N VAL A 209 -21.15 0.78 6.69
CA VAL A 209 -19.84 1.24 7.13
C VAL A 209 -19.48 2.49 6.33
N LYS A 210 -18.97 3.50 7.02
CA LYS A 210 -18.66 4.81 6.46
C LYS A 210 -17.29 5.27 6.95
N ILE A 211 -16.46 5.74 6.02
CA ILE A 211 -15.12 6.24 6.36
C ILE A 211 -15.10 7.75 6.15
N THR A 212 -14.70 8.48 7.18
CA THR A 212 -14.63 9.95 7.20
C THR A 212 -13.24 10.43 7.57
N ILE A 213 -12.92 11.64 7.13
CA ILE A 213 -11.70 12.33 7.54
C ILE A 213 -11.91 12.78 8.99
N ALA A 214 -11.02 12.36 9.89
CA ALA A 214 -11.04 12.86 11.27
C ALA A 214 -10.20 14.13 11.34
N ASP A 215 -10.76 15.21 11.90
CA ASP A 215 -9.99 16.42 12.17
C ASP A 215 -8.82 16.11 13.13
N PRO A 216 -7.67 16.80 13.00
CA PRO A 216 -6.51 16.66 13.90
C PRO A 216 -6.79 17.15 15.33
#